data_AF-A0A6M8VTY0-F1
#
_entry.id   AF-A0A6M8VTY0-F1
#
_cell.length_a   1.000
_cell.length_b   1.000
_cell.length_c   1.000
_cell.angle_alpha   90.00
_cell.angle_beta   90.00
_cell.angle_gamma   90.00
#
_symmetry.space_group_name_H-M   'P 1'
#
loop_
_entity.id
_entity.type
_entity.pdbx_description
1 polymer ?
#
loop_
_entity_poly.entity_id
_entity_poly.type
_entity_poly.pdbx_seq_one_letter_code
_entity_poly.pdbx_strand_id
1 'polypeptide(L)'
;MKTTLELPDELMRRVKIRAAATDHKLKETVEDLIRRGLADAENDAADSPLVALKQRLRFHADGSMTNPDGIEDPAFFEALDEIRAVGRAESPRDPFS
;
A
#
# COMPACT_ATOMS: atom_id res chain seq x y z
N MET A 1 29.50 10.10 3.24
CA MET A 1 28.92 10.90 4.35
C MET A 1 28.93 10.02 5.60
N LYS A 2 29.14 10.58 6.80
CA LYS A 2 29.01 9.82 8.05
C LYS A 2 27.62 10.09 8.63
N THR A 3 26.87 9.02 8.88
CA THR A 3 25.52 9.08 9.45
C THR A 3 25.51 8.22 10.71
N THR A 4 24.87 8.72 11.77
CA THR A 4 24.62 7.96 13.00
C THR A 4 23.16 7.53 13.01
N LEU A 5 22.90 6.24 13.21
CA LEU A 5 21.57 5.65 13.25
C LEU A 5 21.46 4.86 14.55
N GLU A 6 20.40 5.10 15.32
CA GLU A 6 20.07 4.30 16.50
C GLU A 6 19.37 3.01 16.03
N LEU A 7 19.94 1.86 16.37
CA LEU A 7 19.40 0.55 16.00
C LEU A 7 19.29 -0.33 17.24
N PRO A 8 18.20 -1.09 17.42
CA PRO A 8 18.11 -2.06 18.49
C PRO A 8 19.26 -3.07 18.45
N ASP A 9 19.80 -3.45 19.61
CA ASP A 9 20.95 -4.36 19.71
C ASP A 9 20.75 -5.68 18.98
N GLU A 10 19.54 -6.24 19.07
CA GLU A 10 19.21 -7.50 18.40
C GLU A 10 19.23 -7.35 16.87
N LEU A 11 18.82 -6.19 16.34
CA LEU A 11 18.89 -5.91 14.92
C LEU A 11 20.36 -5.79 14.48
N MET A 12 21.17 -5.05 15.23
CA MET A 12 22.60 -4.91 14.98
C MET A 12 23.32 -6.26 15.01
N ARG A 13 22.94 -7.16 15.93
CA ARG A 13 23.45 -8.53 16.01
C ARG A 13 23.14 -9.32 14.74
N ARG A 14 21.90 -9.27 14.26
CA ARG A 14 21.50 -9.95 13.02
C ARG A 14 22.25 -9.44 11.80
N VAL A 15 22.47 -8.13 11.71
CA VAL A 15 23.25 -7.53 10.62
C VAL A 15 24.71 -7.99 10.67
N LYS A 16 25.32 -8.06 11.86
CA LYS A 16 26.69 -8.59 12.03
C LYS A 16 26.82 -10.05 11.61
N ILE A 17 25.85 -10.90 12.00
CA ILE A 17 25.83 -12.31 11.59
C ILE A 17 25.75 -12.42 10.06
N ARG A 18 24.88 -11.63 9.43
CA ARG A 18 24.75 -11.60 7.96
C ARG A 18 26.06 -11.19 7.30
N ALA A 19 26.70 -10.13 7.78
CA ALA A 19 27.98 -9.65 7.23
C ALA A 19 29.06 -10.75 7.29
N ALA A 20 29.16 -11.44 8.43
CA ALA A 20 30.08 -12.57 8.60
C ALA A 20 29.75 -13.75 7.68
N ALA A 21 28.47 -14.09 7.52
CA ALA A 21 28.04 -15.20 6.67
C ALA A 21 28.31 -14.95 5.17
N THR A 22 28.31 -13.69 4.74
CA THR A 22 28.57 -13.30 3.35
C THR A 22 30.03 -12.92 3.09
N ASP A 23 30.92 -12.93 4.09
CA ASP A 23 32.28 -12.40 4.01
C ASP A 23 32.35 -10.94 3.52
N HIS A 24 31.41 -10.11 3.99
CA HIS A 24 31.32 -8.69 3.64
C HIS A 24 31.58 -7.81 4.86
N LYS A 25 32.01 -6.57 4.62
CA LYS A 25 32.14 -5.59 5.70
C LYS A 25 30.76 -5.16 6.16
N LEU A 26 30.64 -4.86 7.46
CA LEU A 26 29.38 -4.41 8.05
C LEU A 26 28.77 -3.20 7.32
N LYS A 27 29.61 -2.24 6.91
CA LYS A 27 29.16 -1.06 6.15
C LYS A 27 28.51 -1.42 4.80
N GLU A 28 29.05 -2.42 4.10
CA GLU A 28 28.57 -2.86 2.78
C GLU A 28 27.26 -3.61 2.95
N THR A 29 27.17 -4.47 3.97
CA THR A 29 25.92 -5.15 4.33
C THR A 29 24.82 -4.15 4.69
N VAL A 30 25.13 -3.12 5.47
CA VAL A 30 24.16 -2.07 5.83
C VAL A 30 23.73 -1.27 4.59
N GLU A 31 24.67 -0.88 3.74
CA GLU A 31 24.38 -0.17 2.49
C GLU A 31 23.45 -0.97 1.57
N ASP A 32 23.74 -2.26 1.38
CA ASP A 32 22.93 -3.15 0.57
C ASP A 32 21.53 -3.38 1.16
N LEU A 33 21.42 -3.51 2.48
CA LEU A 33 20.13 -3.64 3.14
C LEU A 33 19.28 -2.39 2.99
N ILE A 34 19.87 -1.20 3.17
CA ILE A 34 19.16 0.07 2.98
C ILE A 34 18.74 0.22 1.52
N ARG A 35 19.64 -0.05 0.56
CA ARG A 35 19.32 0.03 -0.87
C ARG A 35 18.15 -0.87 -1.24
N ARG A 36 18.16 -2.13 -0.78
CA ARG A 36 17.07 -3.08 -1.03
C ARG A 36 15.77 -2.64 -0.37
N GLY A 37 15.82 -2.22 0.89
CA GLY A 37 14.63 -1.74 1.60
C GLY A 37 14.00 -0.51 0.95
N LEU A 38 14.80 0.40 0.37
CA LEU A 38 14.29 1.55 -0.38
C LEU A 38 13.65 1.12 -1.71
N ALA A 39 14.29 0.21 -2.45
CA ALA A 39 13.74 -0.32 -3.70
C ALA A 39 12.44 -1.10 -3.47
N ASP A 40 12.38 -1.91 -2.41
CA ASP A 40 11.17 -2.68 -2.06
C ASP A 40 10.03 -1.74 -1.64
N ALA A 41 10.31 -0.65 -0.91
CA ALA A 41 9.28 0.35 -0.57
C ALA A 41 8.73 1.09 -1.81
N GLU A 42 9.59 1.35 -2.81
CA GLU A 42 9.16 1.93 -4.09
C GLU A 42 8.30 0.94 -4.89
N ASN A 43 8.64 -0.36 -4.87
CA ASN A 43 7.88 -1.42 -5.53
C ASN A 43 6.53 -1.69 -4.82
N ASP A 44 6.50 -1.74 -3.49
CA ASP A 44 5.25 -1.88 -2.72
C ASP A 44 4.30 -0.70 -2.96
N ALA A 45 4.85 0.50 -3.13
CA ALA A 45 4.07 1.67 -3.52
C ALA A 45 3.56 1.56 -4.97
N ALA A 46 4.32 0.95 -5.88
CA ALA A 46 3.91 0.74 -7.27
C ALA A 46 2.84 -0.36 -7.42
N ASP A 47 2.93 -1.44 -6.63
CA ASP A 47 2.01 -2.58 -6.70
C ASP A 47 0.78 -2.44 -5.78
N SER A 48 0.71 -1.40 -4.94
CA SER A 48 -0.47 -1.14 -4.11
C SER A 48 -1.66 -0.71 -4.96
N PRO A 49 -2.79 -1.47 -4.96
CA PRO A 49 -3.98 -1.10 -5.72
C PRO A 49 -4.55 0.27 -5.35
N LEU A 50 -4.38 0.70 -4.09
CA LEU A 50 -4.84 1.99 -3.61
C LEU A 50 -3.97 3.14 -4.12
N VAL A 51 -2.65 2.93 -4.22
CA VAL A 51 -1.74 3.94 -4.80
C VAL A 51 -2.01 4.08 -6.29
N ALA A 52 -2.16 2.96 -7.01
CA ALA A 52 -2.54 2.96 -8.42
C ALA A 52 -3.89 3.66 -8.67
N LEU A 53 -4.88 3.43 -7.80
CA LEU A 53 -6.17 4.13 -7.87
C LEU A 53 -5.99 5.63 -7.65
N LYS A 54 -5.26 6.04 -6.60
CA LYS A 54 -5.02 7.46 -6.30
C LYS A 54 -4.35 8.21 -7.44
N GLN A 55 -3.44 7.55 -8.17
CA GLN A 55 -2.77 8.13 -9.34
C GLN A 55 -3.70 8.33 -10.54
N ARG A 56 -4.78 7.55 -10.67
CA ARG A 56 -5.76 7.67 -11.75
C ARG A 56 -6.82 8.75 -11.51
N LEU A 57 -7.09 9.10 -10.25
CA LEU A 57 -8.08 10.11 -9.88
C LEU A 57 -7.66 11.51 -10.36
N ARG A 58 -8.62 12.25 -10.91
CA ARG A 58 -8.47 13.67 -11.27
C ARG A 58 -9.00 14.52 -10.14
N PHE A 59 -8.15 15.38 -9.60
CA PHE A 59 -8.49 16.29 -8.51
C PHE A 59 -8.86 17.65 -9.08
N HIS A 60 -9.98 18.19 -8.65
CA HIS A 60 -10.48 19.50 -9.07
C HIS A 60 -10.17 20.55 -8.00
N ALA A 61 -10.17 21.83 -8.40
CA ALA A 61 -9.85 22.95 -7.51
C ALA A 61 -10.84 23.14 -6.35
N ASP A 62 -12.06 22.61 -6.49
CA ASP A 62 -13.10 22.60 -5.45
C ASP A 62 -12.93 21.46 -4.43
N GLY A 63 -11.90 20.61 -4.60
CA GLY A 63 -11.64 19.46 -3.75
C GLY A 63 -12.42 18.20 -4.15
N SER A 64 -13.25 18.25 -5.18
CA SER A 64 -13.88 17.06 -5.74
C SER A 64 -12.85 16.20 -6.50
N MET A 65 -13.17 14.91 -6.66
CA MET A 65 -12.34 13.94 -7.37
C MET A 65 -13.20 13.18 -8.37
N THR A 66 -12.70 12.97 -9.58
CA THR A 66 -13.36 12.11 -10.58
C THR A 66 -12.44 10.98 -11.01
N ASN A 67 -13.00 9.78 -11.16
CA ASN A 67 -12.32 8.66 -11.77
C ASN A 67 -12.65 8.65 -13.27
N PRO A 68 -11.70 8.90 -14.19
CA PRO A 68 -11.99 8.92 -15.62
C PRO A 68 -12.44 7.55 -16.16
N ASP A 69 -12.11 6.47 -15.46
CA ASP A 69 -12.53 5.11 -15.80
C ASP A 69 -13.73 4.65 -14.95
N GLY A 70 -14.26 5.53 -14.11
CA GLY A 70 -15.43 5.29 -13.26
C GLY A 70 -16.73 5.40 -14.04
N ILE A 71 -17.78 4.76 -13.52
CA ILE A 71 -19.14 4.92 -14.03
C ILE A 71 -19.73 6.16 -13.37
N GLU A 72 -19.84 7.25 -14.14
CA GLU A 72 -20.46 8.51 -13.71
C GLU A 72 -21.87 8.68 -14.30
N ASP A 73 -22.54 7.56 -14.62
CA ASP A 73 -23.89 7.54 -15.19
C ASP A 73 -24.96 7.58 -14.07
N PRO A 74 -25.80 8.61 -13.99
CA PRO A 74 -26.87 8.69 -13.00
C PRO A 74 -27.81 7.48 -12.99
N ALA A 75 -28.12 6.90 -14.15
CA ALA A 75 -29.02 5.75 -14.25
C ALA A 75 -28.42 4.49 -13.57
N PHE A 76 -27.10 4.36 -13.61
CA PHE A 76 -26.40 3.29 -12.89
C PHE A 76 -26.56 3.43 -11.38
N PHE A 77 -26.48 4.65 -10.84
CA PHE A 77 -26.65 4.90 -9.41
C PHE A 77 -28.10 4.72 -8.94
N GLU A 78 -29.07 5.12 -9.76
CA GLU A 78 -30.50 4.87 -9.49
C GLU A 78 -30.77 3.36 -9.40
N ALA A 79 -30.28 2.58 -10.37
CA ALA A 79 -30.41 1.12 -10.35
C ALA A 79 -29.74 0.49 -9.11
N LEU A 80 -28.57 0.98 -8.69
CA LEU A 80 -27.94 0.52 -7.46
C LEU A 80 -28.77 0.83 -6.22
N ASP A 81 -29.41 2.00 -6.16
CA ASP A 81 -30.23 2.38 -5.02
C ASP A 81 -31.52 1.57 -4.93
N GLU A 82 -32.10 1.18 -6.07
CA GLU A 82 -33.20 0.22 -6.13
C GLU A 82 -32.77 -1.15 -5.56
N ILE A 83 -31.64 -1.70 -6.02
CA ILE A 83 -31.12 -2.98 -5.53
C ILE A 83 -30.88 -2.91 -4.01
N ARG A 84 -30.26 -1.82 -3.53
CA ARG A 84 -30.03 -1.62 -2.09
C ARG A 84 -31.32 -1.48 -1.31
N ALA A 85 -32.35 -0.84 -1.88
CA ALA A 85 -33.65 -0.71 -1.22
C ALA A 85 -34.30 -2.08 -1.02
N VAL A 86 -34.24 -2.96 -2.03
CA VAL A 86 -34.70 -4.35 -1.93
C VAL A 86 -33.90 -5.12 -0.88
N GLY A 87 -32.56 -5.10 -0.97
CA GLY A 87 -31.69 -5.81 -0.03
C GLY A 87 -31.80 -5.35 1.42
N ARG A 88 -32.16 -4.07 1.67
CA ARG A 88 -32.44 -3.55 3.03
C ARG A 88 -33.80 -3.99 3.58
N ALA A 89 -34.75 -4.30 2.71
CA ALA A 89 -36.08 -4.77 3.11
C ALA A 89 -36.08 -6.28 3.44
N GLU A 90 -35.12 -7.03 2.88
CA GLU A 90 -34.92 -8.44 3.20
C GLU A 90 -34.05 -8.60 4.46
N SER A 91 -34.42 -9.54 5.33
CA SER A 91 -33.55 -9.90 6.45
C SER A 91 -32.23 -10.45 5.91
N PRO A 92 -31.07 -9.99 6.41
CA PRO A 92 -29.78 -10.53 5.99
C PRO A 92 -29.77 -12.04 6.16
N ARG A 93 -29.35 -12.75 5.11
CA ARG A 93 -29.18 -14.20 5.18
C ARG A 93 -28.19 -14.51 6.29
N ASP A 94 -28.58 -15.35 7.24
CA ASP A 94 -27.67 -15.82 8.27
C ASP A 94 -26.54 -16.63 7.62
N PRO A 95 -25.28 -16.18 7.70
CA PRO A 95 -24.16 -16.91 7.12
C PRO A 95 -23.75 -18.13 7.95
N PHE A 96 -24.35 -18.34 9.14
CA PHE A 96 -24.02 -19.41 10.08
C PHE A 96 -25.17 -20.39 10.36
N SER A 97 -26.33 -20.21 9.74
CA SER A 97 -27.45 -21.16 9.80
C SER A 97 -27.20 -22.42 8.98
#